data_AF-A0A6B3EP82-F1
#
_entry.id   AF-A0A6B3EP82-F1
#
_cell.length_a   1.000
_cell.length_b   1.000
_cell.length_c   1.000
_cell.angle_alpha   90.00
_cell.angle_beta   90.00
_cell.angle_gamma   90.00
#
_symmetry.space_group_name_H-M   'P 1'
#
loop_
_entity.id
_entity.type
_entity.pdbx_description
1 polymer ?
#
loop_
_entity_poly.entity_id
_entity_poly.type
_entity_poly.pdbx_seq_one_letter_code
_entity_poly.pdbx_strand_id
1 'polypeptide(L)'
;GDDGTVRLWRVNGDAAGDAAGDVTVTARATLVGVTGGWAAFTPAGGYKAEGEVGGEFWHVVGMTRFAPGELDRHLPGARRLARGEEL
;
A
#
# COMPACT_ATOMS: atom_id res chain seq x y z
N GLY A 1 9.62 3.49 18.27
CA GLY A 1 8.75 4.63 17.94
C GLY A 1 7.67 4.14 17.00
N ASP A 2 6.48 4.73 17.08
CA ASP A 2 5.40 4.48 16.13
C ASP A 2 5.75 5.16 14.79
N ASP A 3 5.58 4.46 13.67
CA ASP A 3 5.82 4.99 12.33
C ASP A 3 4.55 5.63 11.71
N GLY A 4 3.42 5.60 12.43
CA GLY A 4 2.16 6.21 12.01
C GLY A 4 1.48 5.44 10.87
N THR A 5 1.91 4.21 10.59
CA THR A 5 1.34 3.37 9.53
C THR A 5 0.54 2.20 10.08
N VAL A 6 -0.49 1.80 9.33
CA VAL A 6 -1.23 0.56 9.56
C VAL A 6 -0.80 -0.46 8.52
N ARG A 7 -0.54 -1.70 8.93
CA ARG A 7 -0.11 -2.78 8.04
C ARG A 7 -1.24 -3.80 7.89
N LEU A 8 -1.66 -4.04 6.65
CA LEU A 8 -2.61 -5.07 6.29
C LEU A 8 -1.85 -6.34 5.93
N TRP A 9 -2.26 -7.45 6.53
CA TRP A 9 -1.70 -8.77 6.27
C TRP A 9 -2.78 -9.68 5.69
N ARG A 10 -2.41 -10.53 4.74
CA ARG A 10 -3.20 -11.67 4.31
C ARG A 10 -2.73 -12.90 5.07
N VAL A 11 -3.66 -13.58 5.73
CA VAL A 11 -3.43 -14.84 6.44
C VAL A 11 -4.11 -15.95 5.64
N ASN A 12 -3.36 -17.00 5.31
CA ASN A 12 -3.90 -18.21 4.67
C ASN A 12 -3.64 -19.40 5.59
N GLY A 13 -4.53 -20.39 5.58
CA GLY A 13 -4.48 -21.55 6.48
C GLY A 13 -5.49 -21.46 7.62
N ASP A 14 -5.76 -22.59 8.28
CA ASP A 14 -6.67 -22.64 9.42
C ASP A 14 -5.91 -22.27 10.71
N ALA A 15 -6.17 -21.07 11.22
CA ALA A 15 -5.56 -20.60 12.46
C ALA A 15 -6.20 -21.20 13.72
N ALA A 16 -7.24 -22.03 13.59
CA ALA A 16 -7.99 -22.60 14.71
C ALA A 16 -7.42 -23.91 15.27
N GLY A 17 -6.40 -24.49 14.63
CA GLY A 17 -5.74 -25.71 15.10
C GLY A 17 -4.48 -25.43 15.95
N ASP A 18 -4.31 -26.17 17.04
CA ASP A 18 -3.16 -26.07 17.96
C ASP A 18 -1.79 -26.43 17.33
N ALA A 19 -1.79 -26.88 16.07
CA ALA A 19 -0.59 -27.14 15.30
C ALA A 19 -0.33 -25.96 14.36
N ALA A 20 0.77 -25.23 14.57
CA ALA A 20 1.26 -24.13 13.73
C ALA A 20 1.65 -24.54 12.28
N GLY A 21 1.17 -25.69 11.79
CA GLY A 21 1.46 -26.21 10.46
C GLY A 21 0.46 -25.66 9.44
N ASP A 22 1.00 -24.88 8.48
CA ASP A 22 0.35 -24.38 7.26
C ASP A 22 -0.34 -23.00 7.30
N VAL A 23 -0.16 -22.22 8.38
CA VAL A 23 -0.54 -20.80 8.36
C VAL A 23 0.56 -19.97 7.68
N THR A 24 0.23 -19.27 6.60
CA THR A 24 1.12 -18.31 5.94
C THR A 24 0.60 -16.89 6.10
N VAL A 25 1.49 -15.94 6.41
CA VAL A 25 1.16 -14.51 6.56
C VAL A 25 1.97 -13.73 5.54
N THR A 26 1.29 -12.94 4.71
CA THR A 26 1.93 -12.13 3.67
C THR A 26 1.50 -10.67 3.78
N ALA A 27 2.44 -9.75 3.58
CA ALA A 27 2.14 -8.32 3.59
C ALA A 27 1.23 -7.98 2.40
N ARG A 28 0.09 -7.35 2.67
CA ARG A 28 -0.87 -6.98 1.64
C ARG A 28 -0.75 -5.51 1.27
N ALA A 29 -0.81 -4.63 2.26
CA ALA A 29 -0.70 -3.19 2.05
C ALA A 29 -0.21 -2.48 3.30
N THR A 30 0.33 -1.29 3.10
CA THR A 30 0.57 -0.30 4.15
C THR A 30 -0.38 0.85 3.93
N LEU A 31 -1.02 1.32 5.00
CA LEU A 31 -1.90 2.47 5.02
C LEU A 31 -1.23 3.58 5.82
N VAL A 32 -1.31 4.79 5.30
CA VAL A 32 -0.85 6.01 5.95
C VAL A 32 -2.00 7.01 5.98
N GLY A 33 -2.36 7.45 7.18
CA GLY A 33 -3.23 8.59 7.38
C GLY A 33 -2.40 9.87 7.33
N VAL A 34 -2.88 10.86 6.61
CA VAL A 34 -2.24 12.17 6.50
C VAL A 34 -3.26 13.25 6.84
N THR A 35 -2.81 14.46 7.16
CA THR A 35 -3.74 15.51 7.61
C THR A 35 -4.83 15.79 6.55
N GLY A 36 -4.45 15.73 5.27
CA GLY A 36 -5.33 16.01 4.14
C GLY A 36 -6.06 14.80 3.54
N GLY A 37 -5.90 13.58 4.08
CA GLY A 37 -6.43 12.38 3.44
C GLY A 37 -5.78 11.07 3.86
N TRP A 38 -5.67 10.13 2.92
CA TRP A 38 -5.06 8.82 3.17
C TRP A 38 -4.46 8.22 1.91
N ALA A 39 -3.46 7.35 2.08
CA ALA A 39 -2.95 6.49 1.04
C ALA A 39 -2.81 5.05 1.54
N ALA A 40 -3.09 4.09 0.66
CA ALA A 40 -2.87 2.67 0.88
C ALA A 40 -2.09 2.12 -0.31
N PHE A 41 -0.98 1.45 -0.07
CA PHE A 41 -0.08 0.97 -1.13
C PHE A 41 0.42 -0.44 -0.84
N THR A 42 0.61 -1.18 -1.92
CA THR A 42 0.99 -2.59 -1.89
C THR A 42 2.49 -2.75 -2.07
N PRO A 43 3.10 -3.87 -1.62
CA PRO A 43 4.49 -4.18 -1.94
C PRO A 43 4.77 -4.27 -3.45
N ALA A 44 3.73 -4.53 -4.26
CA ALA A 44 3.83 -4.60 -5.71
C ALA A 44 3.79 -3.23 -6.40
N GLY A 45 3.57 -2.14 -5.66
CA GLY A 45 3.61 -0.76 -6.15
C GLY A 45 2.25 -0.15 -6.52
N GLY A 46 1.18 -0.96 -6.56
CA GLY A 46 -0.18 -0.46 -6.72
C GLY A 46 -0.64 0.31 -5.49
N TYR A 47 -1.37 1.41 -5.66
CA TYR A 47 -1.90 2.20 -4.55
C TYR A 47 -3.29 2.79 -4.80
N LYS A 48 -3.97 3.13 -3.71
CA LYS A 48 -5.16 4.00 -3.68
C LYS A 48 -4.87 5.17 -2.76
N ALA A 49 -5.39 6.34 -3.09
CA ALA A 49 -5.26 7.52 -2.25
C ALA A 49 -6.43 8.46 -2.48
N GLU A 50 -6.82 9.18 -1.44
CA GLU A 50 -7.91 10.16 -1.49
C GLU A 50 -7.54 11.38 -0.63
N GLY A 51 -7.97 12.56 -1.08
CA GLY A 51 -7.62 13.83 -0.46
C GLY A 51 -6.25 14.36 -0.88
N GLU A 52 -5.79 15.39 -0.14
CA GLU A 52 -4.53 16.09 -0.39
C GLU A 52 -3.36 15.33 0.25
N VAL A 53 -2.88 14.31 -0.47
CA VAL A 53 -1.81 13.42 0.02
C VAL A 53 -0.42 13.77 -0.50
N GLY A 54 -0.33 14.64 -1.50
CA GLY A 54 0.89 14.87 -2.28
C GLY A 54 2.06 15.43 -1.46
N GLY A 55 1.81 15.95 -0.27
CA GLY A 55 2.83 16.44 0.68
C GLY A 55 3.51 15.34 1.48
N GLU A 56 2.79 14.26 1.79
CA GLU A 56 3.15 13.17 2.71
C GLU A 56 3.30 11.79 2.02
N PHE A 57 2.70 11.60 0.85
CA PHE A 57 2.79 10.39 0.03
C PHE A 57 3.26 10.71 -1.40
N TRP A 58 4.36 10.08 -1.82
CA TRP A 58 4.99 10.30 -3.11
C TRP A 58 5.85 9.11 -3.56
N HIS A 59 6.19 9.06 -4.84
CA HIS A 59 7.11 8.10 -5.42
C HIS A 59 8.47 8.75 -5.67
N VAL A 60 9.52 7.92 -5.79
CA VAL A 60 10.87 8.38 -6.16
C VAL A 60 11.44 7.47 -7.24
N VAL A 61 11.92 8.07 -8.33
CA VAL A 61 12.70 7.38 -9.37
C VAL A 61 13.96 8.21 -9.63
N GLY A 62 15.15 7.61 -9.49
CA GLY A 62 16.41 8.29 -9.77
C GLY A 62 16.61 9.60 -8.99
N MET A 63 16.15 9.65 -7.74
CA MET A 63 16.16 10.84 -6.85
C MET A 63 15.14 11.94 -7.19
N THR A 64 14.31 11.77 -8.22
CA THR A 64 13.21 12.69 -8.53
C THR A 64 11.93 12.23 -7.83
N ARG A 65 11.27 13.17 -7.15
CA ARG A 65 9.96 12.94 -6.51
C ARG A 65 8.85 13.08 -7.54
N PHE A 66 7.89 12.17 -7.47
CA PHE A 66 6.67 12.18 -8.29
C PHE A 66 5.45 12.11 -7.36
N ALA A 67 4.49 12.99 -7.59
CA ALA A 67 3.20 12.96 -6.94
C ALA A 67 2.39 11.72 -7.39
N PRO A 68 1.41 11.29 -6.58
CA PRO A 68 0.53 10.18 -6.94
C PRO A 68 -0.21 10.45 -8.26
N GLY A 69 0.07 9.64 -9.27
CA GLY A 69 -0.56 9.66 -10.59
C GLY A 69 0.40 10.01 -11.72
N GLU A 70 1.51 10.68 -11.40
CA GLU A 70 2.47 11.13 -12.43
C GLU A 70 3.18 9.96 -13.12
N LEU A 71 3.34 8.83 -12.42
CA LEU A 71 3.99 7.63 -12.94
C LEU A 71 3.03 6.65 -13.62
N ASP A 72 1.71 6.83 -13.49
CA ASP A 72 0.70 5.84 -13.91
C ASP A 72 0.84 5.42 -15.39
N ARG A 73 1.19 6.38 -16.26
CA ARG A 73 1.37 6.15 -17.70
C ARG A 73 2.77 5.65 -18.10
N HIS A 74 3.73 5.72 -17.19
CA HIS A 74 5.15 5.45 -17.46
C HIS A 74 5.64 4.16 -16.81
N LEU A 75 5.09 3.80 -15.64
CA LEU A 75 5.47 2.63 -14.86
C LEU A 75 4.22 1.86 -14.42
N PRO A 76 3.73 0.90 -15.21
CA PRO A 76 2.52 0.14 -14.89
C PRO A 76 2.56 -0.55 -13.52
N GLY A 77 3.75 -0.87 -12.99
CA GLY A 77 3.92 -1.46 -11.66
C GLY A 77 3.72 -0.48 -10.50
N ALA A 78 3.92 0.83 -10.71
CA ALA A 78 3.75 1.86 -9.70
C ALA A 78 2.62 2.80 -10.13
N ARG A 79 1.38 2.32 -9.98
CA ARG A 79 0.18 3.00 -10.49
C ARG A 79 -0.93 3.10 -9.48
N ARG A 80 -1.80 4.09 -9.67
CA ARG A 80 -3.09 4.17 -9.01
C ARG A 80 -4.00 3.02 -9.46
N LEU A 81 -4.56 2.28 -8.49
CA LEU A 81 -5.52 1.21 -8.72
C LEU A 81 -6.94 1.77 -8.83
N ALA A 82 -7.77 1.12 -9.64
CA ALA A 82 -9.18 1.49 -9.72
C ALA A 82 -9.89 1.20 -8.37
N ARG A 83 -11.00 1.91 -8.09
CA ARG A 83 -11.73 1.76 -6.82
C ARG A 83 -12.13 0.31 -6.53
N GLY A 84 -12.59 -0.41 -7.56
CA GLY A 84 -13.01 -1.82 -7.46
C GLY A 84 -11.88 -2.85 -7.62
N GLU A 85 -10.66 -2.42 -7.95
CA GLU A 85 -9.49 -3.30 -8.02
C GLU A 85 -9.00 -3.59 -6.59
N GLU A 86 -8.56 -4.82 -6.32
CA GLU A 86 -8.05 -5.18 -4.99
C GLU A 86 -6.70 -4.48 -4.73
N LEU A 87 -6.55 -3.86 -3.56
CA LEU A 87 -5.23 -3.50 -3.01
C LEU A 87 -4.53 -4.80 -2.63
#